data_AF-A0A2S4ML96-F1
#
_entry.id   AF-A0A2S4ML96-F1
#
_cell.length_a   1.000
_cell.length_b   1.000
_cell.length_c   1.000
_cell.angle_alpha   90.00
_cell.angle_beta   90.00
_cell.angle_gamma   90.00
#
_symmetry.space_group_name_H-M   'P 1'
#
loop_
_entity.id
_entity.type
_entity.pdbx_description
1 polymer ?
#
loop_
_entity_poly.entity_id
_entity_poly.type
_entity_poly.pdbx_seq_one_letter_code
_entity_poly.pdbx_strand_id
1 'polypeptide(L)' 'MDTTYQWLASFAQSAGLLYFVGIFVSVCAYAFWPKNRARFEQAAHTPLQED' A
#
# COMPACT_ATOMS: atom_id res chain seq x y z
N MET A 1 16.43 -33.86 0.84
CA MET A 1 15.37 -33.06 1.50
C MET A 1 15.92 -31.72 1.99
N ASP A 2 17.08 -31.31 1.46
CA ASP A 2 17.89 -30.20 1.97
C ASP A 2 17.60 -28.89 1.21
N THR A 3 17.17 -29.01 -0.04
CA THR A 3 16.83 -27.87 -0.91
C THR A 3 15.69 -27.01 -0.36
N THR A 4 14.61 -27.63 0.13
CA THR A 4 13.48 -26.88 0.71
C THR A 4 13.85 -26.18 2.01
N TYR A 5 14.64 -26.84 2.87
CA TYR A 5 15.10 -26.26 4.15
C TYR A 5 16.05 -25.08 3.92
N GLN A 6 16.99 -25.22 3.00
CA GLN A 6 17.95 -24.17 2.68
C GLN A 6 17.27 -22.96 2.04
N TRP A 7 16.26 -23.18 1.20
CA TRP A 7 15.42 -22.11 0.67
C TRP A 7 14.66 -21.38 1.78
N LEU A 8 14.01 -22.12 2.68
CA LEU A 8 13.25 -21.56 3.79
C LEU A 8 14.13 -20.80 4.79
N ALA A 9 15.34 -21.29 5.09
CA ALA A 9 16.30 -20.62 5.96
C ALA A 9 16.77 -19.28 5.35
N SER A 10 17.06 -19.26 4.05
CA SER A 10 17.44 -18.04 3.33
C SER A 10 16.27 -17.03 3.25
N PHE A 11 15.05 -17.53 3.10
CA PHE A 11 13.84 -16.71 3.13
C PHE A 11 13.60 -16.14 4.52
N ALA A 12 13.72 -16.94 5.59
CA ALA A 12 13.59 -16.49 6.98
C ALA A 12 14.60 -15.38 7.32
N GLN A 13 15.83 -15.48 6.79
CA GLN A 13 16.86 -14.45 6.94
C GLN A 13 16.46 -13.10 6.30
N SER A 14 15.71 -13.14 5.19
CA SER A 14 15.28 -11.93 4.44
C SER A 14 13.81 -11.56 4.66
N ALA A 15 13.06 -12.39 5.38
CA ALA A 15 11.62 -12.26 5.58
C ALA A 15 11.27 -10.97 6.33
N GLY A 16 12.11 -10.57 7.30
CA GLY A 16 11.95 -9.31 8.01
C GLY A 16 12.04 -8.09 7.08
N LEU A 17 13.01 -8.08 6.15
CA LEU A 17 13.17 -7.01 5.17
C LEU A 17 11.97 -6.97 4.20
N LEU A 18 11.58 -8.13 3.67
CA LEU A 18 10.41 -8.25 2.79
C LEU A 18 9.13 -7.76 3.48
N TYR A 19 8.93 -8.12 4.75
CA TYR A 19 7.79 -7.66 5.53
C TYR A 19 7.80 -6.14 5.73
N PHE A 20 8.96 -5.57 6.07
CA PHE A 20 9.12 -4.14 6.28
C PHE A 20 8.84 -3.33 5.00
N VAL A 21 9.41 -3.77 3.88
CA VAL A 21 9.17 -3.18 2.56
C VAL A 21 7.72 -3.36 2.13
N GLY A 22 7.12 -4.53 2.37
CA GLY A 22 5.72 -4.81 2.04
C GLY A 22 4.74 -3.90 2.77
N ILE A 23 4.93 -3.69 4.08
CA ILE A 23 4.12 -2.73 4.85
C ILE A 23 4.35 -1.30 4.36
N PHE A 24 5.61 -0.92 4.13
CA PHE A 24 5.93 0.43 3.65
C PHE A 24 5.24 0.74 2.33
N VAL A 25 5.32 -0.17 1.35
CA VAL A 25 4.64 -0.03 0.06
C VAL A 25 3.13 0.01 0.24
N SER A 26 2.57 -0.81 1.13
CA SER A 26 1.13 -0.81 1.42
C SER A 26 0.66 0.53 1.99
N VAL A 27 1.43 1.11 2.92
CA VAL A 27 1.16 2.43 3.50
C VAL A 27 1.33 3.54 2.47
N CYS A 28 2.38 3.49 1.64
CA CYS A 28 2.56 4.44 0.54
C CYS A 28 1.40 4.36 -0.45
N ALA A 29 1.01 3.16 -0.89
CA ALA A 29 -0.12 2.98 -1.80
C ALA A 29 -1.43 3.51 -1.18
N TYR A 30 -1.63 3.30 0.13
CA TYR A 30 -2.75 3.87 0.87
C TYR A 30 -2.70 5.40 0.93
N ALA A 31 -1.54 5.98 1.26
CA ALA A 31 -1.34 7.43 1.37
C ALA A 31 -1.47 8.13 0.01
N PHE A 32 -0.97 7.50 -1.06
CA PHE A 32 -1.11 7.97 -2.42
C PHE A 32 -2.46 7.63 -3.04
N TRP A 33 -3.32 6.87 -2.36
CA TRP A 33 -4.60 6.44 -2.93
C TRP A 33 -5.46 7.66 -3.26
N PRO A 34 -5.75 7.92 -4.55
CA PRO A 34 -6.54 9.06 -4.99
C PRO A 34 -8.05 8.91 -4.69
N LYS A 35 -8.47 7.95 -3.86
CA LYS A 35 -9.88 7.48 -3.76
C LYS A 35 -10.86 8.57 -3.36
N ASN A 36 -10.39 9.59 -2.66
CA ASN A 36 -11.22 10.73 -2.30
C ASN A 36 -10.89 12.00 -3.09
N ARG A 37 -9.87 12.00 -3.95
CA ARG A 37 -9.51 13.17 -4.78
C ARG A 37 -10.60 13.42 -5.81
N ALA A 38 -11.06 12.40 -6.52
CA ALA A 38 -12.18 12.52 -7.47
C ALA A 38 -13.52 12.89 -6.80
N ARG A 39 -13.78 12.40 -5.57
CA ARG A 39 -14.96 12.84 -4.78
C ARG A 39 -14.83 14.29 -4.32
N PHE A 40 -13.65 14.72 -3.89
CA PHE A 40 -13.41 16.11 -3.50
C PHE A 40 -13.47 17.07 -4.68
N GLU A 41 -12.96 16.67 -5.84
CA GLU A 41 -13.01 17.45 -7.06
C GLU A 41 -14.45 17.58 -7.59
N GLN A 42 -15.24 16.51 -7.54
CA GLN A 42 -16.67 16.58 -7.83
C GLN A 42 -17.44 17.46 -6.84
N ALA A 43 -17.13 17.39 -5.53
CA ALA A 43 -17.76 18.24 -4.53
C ALA A 43 -17.35 19.72 -4.65
N ALA A 44 -16.10 19.99 -5.03
CA ALA A 44 -15.60 21.35 -5.28
C ALA A 44 -16.22 21.98 -6.54
N HIS A 45 -16.62 21.14 -7.51
CA HIS A 45 -17.34 21.54 -8.70
C HIS A 45 -18.86 21.61 -8.53
N THR A 46 -19.42 21.38 -7.34
CA THR A 46 -20.84 21.59 -7.00
C THR A 46 -21.02 22.98 -6.41
N PRO A 47 -20.79 24.05 -7.19
CA PRO A 47 -20.61 25.38 -6.64
C PRO A 47 -21.92 25.82 -5.98
N LEU A 48 -21.89 26.13 -4.68
CA LEU A 48 -22.81 27.03 -3.98
C LEU A 48 -24.18 27.22 -4.67
N GLN A 49 -25.00 26.17 -4.75
CA GLN A 49 -26.44 26.28 -4.98
C GLN A 49 -27.12 26.08 -3.63
N GLU A 50 -26.97 27.07 -2.76
CA GLU A 50 -27.95 27.34 -1.72
C GLU A 50 -28.49 28.75 -1.99
N ASP A 51 -29.38 28.84 -2.99
CA ASP A 51 -30.44 29.85 -3.10
C ASP A 51 -31.78 29.12 -2.93
#